data_AF-A0A959M4K7-F1
#
_entry.id   AF-A0A959M4K7-F1
#
_cell.length_a   1.000
_cell.length_b   1.000
_cell.length_c   1.000
_cell.angle_alpha   90.00
_cell.angle_beta   90.00
_cell.angle_gamma   90.00
#
_symmetry.space_group_name_H-M   'P 1'
#
loop_
_entity.id
_entity.type
_entity.pdbx_description
1 polymer ?
#
loop_
_entity_poly.entity_id
_entity_poly.type
_entity_poly.pdbx_seq_one_letter_code
_entity_poly.pdbx_strand_id
1 'polypeptide(L)'
;MISTLRTKFNETFSAEKYQALQDWVAAQYDFRAPFRISETPVFVSRELRAMLYEACEEVTDVLVRPDFKELTQNALLNGQSVPGETPHTTFLQMDFGICKDKNGNLIPQLIEVQGFPSLYFFQDLIARGYREIYDIPENYTHLFGGLDSDDYIDYLRRVILGNHEPENVILLEVEPEKQVTGIDFVACKALLGVEYVCVSKLKVSGKDVFYEKDGRLIQVHRIFNRVIFDELIRRDDLPREFFFTEEYNVEWIGHPNWFFRISKFTLPLLKSKYVPESRFLSDIETLPEDLHNYVLKPLYSFAGTGVIINLNRYDLDSIEDRENYILQRKVEYAGVVPTPDVPAKCEIRMLMLWEQGTARPVIVNNLARLSKGEMVGVRYNKDKTWVGGSVGFFEKG
;
A
#
# COMPACT_ATOMS: atom_id res chain seq x y z
N MET A 1 -7.93 18.88 -7.39
CA MET A 1 -9.11 18.06 -7.73
C MET A 1 -9.90 18.77 -8.80
N ILE A 2 -10.58 18.03 -9.67
CA ILE A 2 -11.38 18.63 -10.75
C ILE A 2 -12.72 19.12 -10.18
N SER A 3 -12.90 20.44 -10.14
CA SER A 3 -14.03 21.10 -9.47
C SER A 3 -15.38 20.74 -10.09
N THR A 4 -15.48 20.74 -11.41
CA THR A 4 -16.74 20.48 -12.14
C THR A 4 -17.28 19.07 -11.87
N LEU A 5 -16.43 18.04 -11.97
CA LEU A 5 -16.82 16.65 -11.68
C LEU A 5 -17.16 16.46 -10.20
N ARG A 6 -16.42 17.13 -9.31
CA ARG A 6 -16.68 17.07 -7.87
C ARG A 6 -18.05 17.65 -7.52
N THR A 7 -18.38 18.83 -8.06
CA THR A 7 -19.69 19.46 -7.87
C THR A 7 -20.80 18.57 -8.40
N LYS A 8 -20.68 18.07 -9.64
CA LYS A 8 -21.68 17.18 -10.26
C LYS A 8 -21.92 15.92 -9.43
N PHE A 9 -20.87 15.29 -8.91
CA PHE A 9 -21.03 14.11 -8.06
C PHE A 9 -21.77 14.46 -6.76
N ASN A 10 -21.41 15.57 -6.09
CA ASN A 10 -22.07 15.98 -4.85
C ASN A 10 -23.56 16.28 -5.06
N GLU A 11 -23.93 16.88 -6.19
CA GLU A 11 -25.33 17.17 -6.55
C GLU A 11 -26.16 15.91 -6.83
N THR A 12 -25.51 14.82 -7.27
CA THR A 12 -26.19 13.57 -7.69
C THR A 12 -26.02 12.42 -6.69
N PHE A 13 -25.35 12.68 -5.57
CA PHE A 13 -25.18 11.74 -4.48
C PHE A 13 -26.50 11.50 -3.74
N SER A 14 -26.71 10.25 -3.30
CA SER A 14 -27.77 9.90 -2.37
C SER A 14 -27.33 8.74 -1.47
N ALA A 15 -27.96 8.60 -0.29
CA ALA A 15 -27.68 7.51 0.62
C ALA A 15 -28.00 6.14 -0.01
N GLU A 16 -29.03 6.08 -0.86
CA GLU A 16 -29.45 4.88 -1.59
C GLU A 16 -28.37 4.44 -2.59
N LYS A 17 -27.78 5.38 -3.34
CA LYS A 17 -26.65 5.07 -4.23
C LYS A 17 -25.44 4.59 -3.45
N TYR A 18 -25.14 5.20 -2.31
CA TYR A 18 -24.03 4.74 -1.47
C TYR A 18 -24.26 3.33 -0.92
N GLN A 19 -25.49 3.01 -0.51
CA GLN A 19 -25.83 1.64 -0.11
C GLN A 19 -25.70 0.67 -1.29
N ALA A 20 -26.21 1.05 -2.48
CA ALA A 20 -26.11 0.26 -3.69
C ALA A 20 -24.66 -0.03 -4.11
N LEU A 21 -23.74 0.93 -3.95
CA LEU A 21 -22.30 0.71 -4.16
C LEU A 21 -21.76 -0.39 -3.25
N GLN A 22 -22.04 -0.30 -1.95
CA GLN A 22 -21.51 -1.27 -1.02
C GLN A 22 -22.12 -2.67 -1.21
N ASP A 23 -23.41 -2.73 -1.57
CA ASP A 23 -24.09 -3.99 -1.86
C ASP A 23 -23.58 -4.61 -3.16
N TRP A 24 -23.34 -3.79 -4.20
CA TRP A 24 -22.77 -4.25 -5.47
C TRP A 24 -21.38 -4.85 -5.28
N VAL A 25 -20.51 -4.17 -4.49
CA VAL A 25 -19.16 -4.67 -4.18
C VAL A 25 -19.22 -5.99 -3.42
N ALA A 26 -20.11 -6.08 -2.43
CA ALA A 26 -20.26 -7.30 -1.63
C ALA A 26 -20.78 -8.47 -2.47
N ALA A 27 -21.73 -8.21 -3.37
CA ALA A 27 -22.34 -9.21 -4.23
C ALA A 27 -21.36 -9.84 -5.25
N GLN A 28 -20.26 -9.15 -5.61
CA GLN A 28 -19.29 -9.72 -6.56
C GLN A 28 -18.62 -10.99 -6.03
N TYR A 29 -18.44 -11.09 -4.71
CA TYR A 29 -17.66 -12.16 -4.07
C TYR A 29 -18.30 -12.71 -2.79
N ASP A 30 -19.59 -12.43 -2.56
CA ASP A 30 -20.32 -12.75 -1.33
C ASP A 30 -19.54 -12.37 -0.05
N PHE A 31 -18.88 -11.20 -0.09
CA PHE A 31 -18.00 -10.75 0.98
C PHE A 31 -18.17 -9.24 1.21
N ARG A 32 -18.64 -8.87 2.40
CA ARG A 32 -18.74 -7.45 2.78
C ARG A 32 -17.40 -6.99 3.38
N ALA A 33 -16.76 -6.01 2.72
CA ALA A 33 -15.55 -5.40 3.26
C ALA A 33 -15.80 -4.80 4.66
N PRO A 34 -14.99 -5.16 5.68
CA PRO A 34 -15.19 -4.68 7.06
C PRO A 34 -14.70 -3.25 7.28
N PHE A 35 -13.92 -2.70 6.34
CA PHE A 35 -13.51 -1.29 6.34
C PHE A 35 -14.52 -0.42 5.57
N ARG A 36 -14.54 0.87 5.90
CA ARG A 36 -15.40 1.83 5.20
C ARG A 36 -14.90 2.06 3.77
N ILE A 37 -15.74 1.74 2.80
CA ILE A 37 -15.65 2.24 1.43
C ILE A 37 -16.14 3.68 1.44
N SER A 38 -15.38 4.59 0.85
CA SER A 38 -15.79 5.98 0.80
C SER A 38 -17.03 6.16 -0.07
N GLU A 39 -17.82 7.17 0.25
CA GLU A 39 -19.01 7.57 -0.50
C GLU A 39 -18.67 8.13 -1.88
N THR A 40 -17.41 8.51 -2.10
CA THR A 40 -16.99 9.20 -3.31
C THR A 40 -15.63 8.71 -3.81
N PRO A 41 -15.44 8.62 -5.14
CA PRO A 41 -14.12 8.55 -5.74
C PRO A 41 -13.44 9.93 -5.70
N VAL A 42 -12.18 9.95 -6.12
CA VAL A 42 -11.38 11.18 -6.24
C VAL A 42 -11.15 11.51 -7.72
N PHE A 43 -11.41 12.75 -8.13
CA PHE A 43 -11.14 13.20 -9.52
C PHE A 43 -9.84 14.00 -9.58
N VAL A 44 -8.81 13.39 -10.16
CA VAL A 44 -7.44 13.91 -10.18
C VAL A 44 -7.19 14.69 -11.46
N SER A 45 -6.70 15.93 -11.35
CA SER A 45 -6.42 16.79 -12.50
C SER A 45 -5.15 16.37 -13.23
N ARG A 46 -4.98 16.79 -14.49
CA ARG A 46 -3.79 16.49 -15.30
C ARG A 46 -2.50 16.98 -14.63
N GLU A 47 -2.55 18.15 -13.97
CA GLU A 47 -1.39 18.74 -13.29
C GLU A 47 -1.00 17.88 -12.07
N LEU A 48 -1.97 17.48 -11.25
CA LEU A 48 -1.70 16.61 -10.10
C LEU A 48 -1.23 15.22 -10.54
N ARG A 49 -1.79 14.68 -11.63
CA ARG A 49 -1.29 13.45 -12.26
C ARG A 49 0.17 13.57 -12.65
N ALA A 50 0.55 14.63 -13.36
CA ALA A 50 1.93 14.85 -13.79
C ALA A 50 2.89 14.91 -12.60
N MET A 51 2.52 15.61 -11.53
CA MET A 51 3.33 15.68 -10.30
C MET A 51 3.47 14.34 -9.59
N LEU A 52 2.41 13.52 -9.53
CA LEU A 52 2.48 12.17 -8.94
C LEU A 52 3.40 11.26 -9.75
N TYR A 53 3.37 11.35 -11.08
CA TYR A 53 4.27 10.62 -11.98
C TYR A 53 5.72 11.05 -11.78
N GLU A 54 5.98 12.37 -11.80
CA GLU A 54 7.31 12.93 -11.56
C GLU A 54 7.88 12.46 -10.21
N ALA A 55 7.06 12.53 -9.15
CA ALA A 55 7.45 12.04 -7.83
C ALA A 55 7.75 10.54 -7.81
N CYS A 56 6.95 9.71 -8.50
CA CYS A 56 7.20 8.26 -8.57
C CYS A 56 8.50 7.95 -9.32
N GLU A 57 8.80 8.66 -10.41
CA GLU A 57 10.05 8.48 -11.16
C GLU A 57 11.28 8.88 -10.34
N GLU A 58 11.24 10.04 -9.66
CA GLU A 58 12.35 10.49 -8.80
C GLU A 58 12.63 9.55 -7.64
N VAL A 59 11.58 8.96 -7.02
CA VAL A 59 11.75 7.93 -6.00
C VAL A 59 12.31 6.64 -6.63
N THR A 60 11.78 6.24 -7.78
CA THR A 60 12.23 5.04 -8.50
C THR A 60 13.71 5.12 -8.88
N ASP A 61 14.21 6.30 -9.26
CA ASP A 61 15.63 6.51 -9.56
C ASP A 61 16.55 6.15 -8.41
N VAL A 62 16.11 6.31 -7.16
CA VAL A 62 16.85 5.87 -5.98
C VAL A 62 16.74 4.36 -5.79
N LEU A 63 15.55 3.78 -5.98
CA LEU A 63 15.29 2.35 -5.76
C LEU A 63 16.01 1.44 -6.78
N VAL A 64 16.24 1.92 -8.00
CA VAL A 64 16.93 1.16 -9.06
C VAL A 64 18.45 1.29 -9.01
N ARG A 65 19.00 2.06 -8.06
CA ARG A 65 20.45 2.23 -7.94
C ARG A 65 21.13 0.88 -7.65
N PRO A 66 22.30 0.61 -8.26
CA PRO A 66 23.05 -0.62 -7.99
C PRO A 66 23.43 -0.82 -6.51
N ASP A 67 23.65 0.27 -5.77
CA ASP A 67 24.02 0.25 -4.36
C ASP A 67 22.81 0.28 -3.40
N PHE A 68 21.56 0.25 -3.90
CA PHE A 68 20.37 0.34 -3.05
C PHE A 68 20.30 -0.74 -1.97
N LYS A 69 20.69 -1.99 -2.31
CA LYS A 69 20.72 -3.09 -1.34
C LYS A 69 21.78 -2.89 -0.25
N GLU A 70 22.91 -2.29 -0.58
CA GLU A 70 23.95 -1.94 0.38
C GLU A 70 23.46 -0.84 1.33
N LEU A 71 22.90 0.23 0.76
CA LEU A 71 22.35 1.36 1.52
C LEU A 71 21.22 0.94 2.48
N THR A 72 20.46 -0.10 2.14
CA THR A 72 19.33 -0.61 2.92
C THR A 72 19.64 -1.88 3.71
N GLN A 73 20.91 -2.28 3.82
CA GLN A 73 21.26 -3.53 4.50
C GLN A 73 20.85 -3.52 5.98
N ASN A 74 21.00 -2.38 6.65
CA ASN A 74 20.61 -2.19 8.04
C ASN A 74 19.10 -2.05 8.25
N ALA A 75 18.31 -2.04 7.17
CA ALA A 75 16.86 -2.06 7.28
C ALA A 75 16.31 -3.46 7.59
N LEU A 76 17.09 -4.52 7.33
CA LEU A 76 16.67 -5.88 7.62
C LEU A 76 16.69 -6.13 9.13
N LEU A 77 15.59 -6.66 9.66
CA LEU A 77 15.51 -7.04 11.08
C LEU A 77 16.51 -8.17 11.39
N ASN A 78 17.33 -7.96 12.43
CA ASN A 78 18.29 -8.95 12.89
C ASN A 78 17.62 -10.30 13.18
N GLY A 79 18.15 -11.37 12.59
CA GLY A 79 17.61 -12.73 12.73
C GLY A 79 16.30 -12.99 12.01
N GLN A 80 15.81 -12.06 11.17
CA GLN A 80 14.58 -12.20 10.38
C GLN A 80 14.83 -12.14 8.86
N SER A 81 16.09 -12.25 8.43
CA SER A 81 16.44 -12.25 7.01
C SER A 81 15.95 -13.52 6.33
N VAL A 82 15.26 -13.36 5.20
CA VAL A 82 14.75 -14.46 4.39
C VAL A 82 15.78 -14.85 3.31
N PRO A 83 16.16 -16.13 3.18
CA PRO A 83 17.07 -16.61 2.13
C PRO A 83 16.49 -16.45 0.72
N GLY A 84 17.38 -16.36 -0.28
CA GLY A 84 16.95 -16.33 -1.69
C GLY A 84 16.38 -14.98 -2.16
N GLU A 85 16.88 -13.87 -1.61
CA GLU A 85 16.38 -12.54 -1.92
C GLU A 85 16.41 -12.20 -3.41
N THR A 86 15.26 -11.79 -3.96
CA THR A 86 15.12 -11.40 -5.36
C THR A 86 15.92 -10.12 -5.69
N PRO A 87 16.28 -9.88 -6.96
CA PRO A 87 17.03 -8.68 -7.36
C PRO A 87 16.34 -7.35 -7.03
N HIS A 88 15.01 -7.32 -7.13
CA HIS A 88 14.15 -6.19 -6.79
C HIS A 88 12.81 -6.68 -6.20
N THR A 89 12.04 -5.76 -5.59
CA THR A 89 10.64 -6.03 -5.20
C THR A 89 9.79 -6.32 -6.43
N THR A 90 8.70 -7.08 -6.29
CA THR A 90 7.70 -7.25 -7.36
C THR A 90 6.60 -6.18 -7.26
N PHE A 91 6.27 -5.77 -6.04
CA PHE A 91 5.20 -4.83 -5.76
C PHE A 91 5.78 -3.61 -5.08
N LEU A 92 5.38 -2.45 -5.57
CA LEU A 92 5.84 -1.17 -5.05
C LEU A 92 4.65 -0.23 -4.92
N GLN A 93 4.59 0.45 -3.78
CA GLN A 93 3.52 1.37 -3.45
C GLN A 93 4.12 2.67 -2.92
N MET A 94 3.59 3.81 -3.36
CA MET A 94 4.03 5.13 -2.93
C MET A 94 2.83 5.97 -2.49
N ASP A 95 2.81 6.38 -1.23
CA ASP A 95 1.71 7.12 -0.61
C ASP A 95 1.99 8.61 -0.64
N PHE A 96 1.10 9.39 -1.25
CA PHE A 96 1.21 10.84 -1.33
C PHE A 96 0.04 11.53 -0.66
N GLY A 97 0.32 12.30 0.40
CA GLY A 97 -0.63 13.26 0.95
C GLY A 97 -0.79 14.44 0.01
N ILE A 98 -2.03 14.87 -0.24
CA ILE A 98 -2.27 16.03 -1.10
C ILE A 98 -2.30 17.31 -0.27
N CYS A 99 -1.33 18.18 -0.53
CA CYS A 99 -1.04 19.36 0.26
C CYS A 99 -1.20 20.63 -0.57
N LYS A 100 -0.93 21.79 0.06
CA LYS A 100 -0.74 23.06 -0.63
C LYS A 100 0.68 23.54 -0.44
N ASP A 101 1.28 24.07 -1.51
CA ASP A 101 2.55 24.79 -1.42
C ASP A 101 2.34 26.19 -0.80
N LYS A 102 3.43 26.94 -0.64
CA LYS A 102 3.41 28.32 -0.11
C LYS A 102 2.58 29.30 -0.94
N ASN A 103 2.28 28.98 -2.20
CA ASN A 103 1.47 29.78 -3.11
C ASN A 103 0.00 29.33 -3.14
N GLY A 104 -0.36 28.29 -2.37
CA GLY A 104 -1.70 27.71 -2.33
C GLY A 104 -1.99 26.68 -3.43
N ASN A 105 -1.02 26.35 -4.28
CA ASN A 105 -1.17 25.34 -5.33
C ASN A 105 -1.09 23.93 -4.75
N LEU A 106 -1.78 22.97 -5.37
CA LEU A 106 -1.71 21.58 -4.93
C LEU A 106 -0.31 21.01 -5.17
N ILE A 107 0.19 20.25 -4.20
CA ILE A 107 1.46 19.51 -4.32
C ILE A 107 1.32 18.16 -3.59
N PRO A 108 1.70 17.02 -4.21
CA PRO A 108 1.79 15.76 -3.51
C PRO A 108 3.04 15.75 -2.60
N GLN A 109 2.91 15.19 -1.40
CA GLN A 109 4.02 14.99 -0.47
C GLN A 109 4.07 13.53 -0.05
N LEU A 110 5.22 12.89 -0.26
CA LEU A 110 5.45 11.49 0.03
C LEU A 110 5.36 11.24 1.54
N ILE A 111 4.56 10.25 1.90
CA ILE A 111 4.26 9.85 3.26
C ILE A 111 4.99 8.55 3.59
N GLU A 112 4.95 7.62 2.64
CA GLU A 112 5.51 6.28 2.77
C GLU A 112 5.81 5.67 1.39
N VAL A 113 6.86 4.84 1.32
CA VAL A 113 7.15 3.95 0.19
C VAL A 113 7.17 2.54 0.76
N GLN A 114 6.52 1.58 0.09
CA GLN A 114 6.39 0.21 0.60
C GLN A 114 6.61 -0.84 -0.50
N GLY A 115 7.46 -1.81 -0.21
CA GLY A 115 7.64 -3.03 -1.01
C GLY A 115 6.64 -4.14 -0.66
N PHE A 116 5.33 -3.83 -0.59
CA PHE A 116 4.31 -4.74 -0.08
C PHE A 116 3.04 -4.79 -0.95
N PRO A 117 2.45 -5.96 -1.19
CA PRO A 117 1.33 -6.08 -2.12
C PRO A 117 -0.05 -6.00 -1.47
N SER A 118 -0.56 -4.81 -1.14
CA SER A 118 -1.92 -4.69 -0.57
C SER A 118 -2.94 -4.06 -1.54
N LEU A 119 -4.13 -4.67 -1.64
CA LEU A 119 -5.34 -4.13 -2.28
C LEU A 119 -5.31 -4.03 -3.82
N TYR A 120 -4.44 -4.76 -4.52
CA TYR A 120 -4.36 -4.71 -5.99
C TYR A 120 -5.67 -5.14 -6.69
N PHE A 121 -6.33 -6.20 -6.20
CA PHE A 121 -7.58 -6.68 -6.80
C PHE A 121 -8.78 -5.84 -6.35
N PHE A 122 -8.79 -5.42 -5.08
CA PHE A 122 -9.85 -4.57 -4.55
C PHE A 122 -9.97 -3.22 -5.28
N GLN A 123 -8.84 -2.61 -5.71
CA GLN A 123 -8.88 -1.30 -6.38
C GLN A 123 -9.60 -1.33 -7.73
N ASP A 124 -9.41 -2.39 -8.53
CA ASP A 124 -10.19 -2.54 -9.76
C ASP A 124 -11.68 -2.78 -9.47
N LEU A 125 -11.97 -3.66 -8.49
CA LEU A 125 -13.34 -3.95 -8.05
C LEU A 125 -14.09 -2.67 -7.65
N ILE A 126 -13.52 -1.84 -6.78
CA ILE A 126 -14.20 -0.64 -6.30
C ILE A 126 -14.37 0.42 -7.40
N ALA A 127 -13.41 0.53 -8.33
CA ALA A 127 -13.52 1.42 -9.48
C ALA A 127 -14.69 1.01 -10.40
N ARG A 128 -14.85 -0.28 -10.67
CA ARG A 128 -16.02 -0.80 -11.40
C ARG A 128 -17.32 -0.51 -10.66
N GLY A 129 -17.35 -0.70 -9.34
CA GLY A 129 -18.52 -0.37 -8.52
C GLY A 129 -18.90 1.10 -8.59
N TYR A 130 -17.92 2.02 -8.57
CA TYR A 130 -18.21 3.45 -8.77
C TYR A 130 -18.79 3.75 -10.16
N ARG A 131 -18.30 3.10 -11.21
CA ARG A 131 -18.83 3.28 -12.58
C ARG A 131 -20.23 2.71 -12.75
N GLU A 132 -20.52 1.60 -12.08
CA GLU A 132 -21.85 0.99 -12.12
C GLU A 132 -22.91 1.90 -11.49
N ILE A 133 -22.57 2.52 -10.35
CA ILE A 133 -23.54 3.23 -9.52
C ILE A 133 -23.58 4.75 -9.78
N TYR A 134 -22.47 5.33 -10.25
CA TYR A 134 -22.32 6.76 -10.47
C TYR A 134 -21.88 7.07 -11.90
N ASP A 135 -22.26 8.25 -12.39
CA ASP A 135 -21.92 8.74 -13.72
C ASP A 135 -20.46 9.25 -13.76
N ILE A 136 -19.52 8.31 -13.86
CA ILE A 136 -18.09 8.57 -14.02
C ILE A 136 -17.78 8.70 -15.53
N PRO A 137 -17.27 9.83 -16.01
CA PRO A 137 -17.06 10.02 -17.45
C PRO A 137 -16.09 8.99 -18.06
N GLU A 138 -16.38 8.56 -19.29
CA GLU A 138 -15.61 7.52 -20.01
C GLU A 138 -14.17 7.93 -20.33
N ASN A 139 -13.91 9.24 -20.44
CA ASN A 139 -12.58 9.79 -20.68
C ASN A 139 -11.71 9.85 -19.41
N TYR A 140 -12.16 9.25 -18.30
CA TYR A 140 -11.37 9.07 -17.09
C TYR A 140 -11.06 7.59 -16.86
N THR A 141 -9.98 7.28 -16.14
CA THR A 141 -9.52 5.92 -15.84
C THR A 141 -8.89 5.85 -14.44
N HIS A 142 -8.99 4.70 -13.77
CA HIS A 142 -8.25 4.39 -12.55
C HIS A 142 -6.93 3.66 -12.82
N LEU A 143 -6.78 3.13 -14.04
CA LEU A 143 -5.63 2.35 -14.50
C LEU A 143 -4.70 3.19 -15.37
N PHE A 144 -3.44 2.76 -15.42
CA PHE A 144 -2.36 3.47 -16.11
C PHE A 144 -1.72 2.59 -17.19
N GLY A 145 -0.85 3.18 -18.01
CA GLY A 145 -0.14 2.43 -19.07
C GLY A 145 -1.01 1.99 -20.24
N GLY A 146 -2.23 2.54 -20.37
CA GLY A 146 -3.19 2.13 -21.40
C GLY A 146 -3.99 0.87 -21.07
N LEU A 147 -3.83 0.32 -19.86
CA LEU A 147 -4.55 -0.85 -19.40
C LEU A 147 -6.05 -0.55 -19.22
N ASP A 148 -6.89 -1.50 -19.63
CA ASP A 148 -8.23 -1.67 -19.09
C ASP A 148 -8.26 -2.74 -17.97
N SER A 149 -9.45 -3.03 -17.45
CA SER A 149 -9.60 -3.98 -16.34
C SER A 149 -9.16 -5.40 -16.73
N ASP A 150 -9.42 -5.85 -17.96
CA ASP A 150 -9.05 -7.20 -18.40
C ASP A 150 -7.53 -7.29 -18.58
N ASP A 151 -6.92 -6.29 -19.21
CA ASP A 151 -5.46 -6.18 -19.36
C ASP A 151 -4.76 -6.12 -17.99
N TYR A 152 -5.34 -5.39 -17.03
CA TYR A 152 -4.81 -5.25 -15.68
C TYR A 152 -4.84 -6.58 -14.92
N ILE A 153 -5.96 -7.31 -14.97
CA ILE A 153 -6.07 -8.62 -14.32
C ILE A 153 -5.16 -9.63 -15.00
N ASP A 154 -5.05 -9.64 -16.34
CA ASP A 154 -4.09 -10.51 -17.01
C ASP A 154 -2.64 -10.16 -16.64
N TYR A 155 -2.31 -8.88 -16.47
CA TYR A 155 -0.99 -8.49 -16.02
C TYR A 155 -0.68 -8.99 -14.61
N LEU A 156 -1.62 -8.84 -13.67
CA LEU A 156 -1.51 -9.42 -12.33
C LEU A 156 -1.37 -10.95 -12.37
N ARG A 157 -2.17 -11.62 -13.20
CA ARG A 157 -2.11 -13.07 -13.40
C ARG A 157 -0.71 -13.51 -13.87
N ARG A 158 -0.15 -12.86 -14.89
CA ARG A 158 1.20 -13.19 -15.40
C ARG A 158 2.27 -12.99 -14.32
N VAL A 159 2.22 -11.87 -13.60
CA VAL A 159 3.20 -11.57 -12.54
C VAL A 159 3.10 -12.56 -11.38
N ILE A 160 1.88 -12.89 -10.94
CA ILE A 160 1.63 -13.73 -9.76
C ILE A 160 1.77 -15.22 -10.10
N LEU A 161 1.19 -15.72 -11.18
CA LEU A 161 1.28 -17.14 -11.51
C LEU A 161 2.63 -17.50 -12.15
N GLY A 162 3.17 -16.63 -13.00
CA GLY A 162 4.34 -16.97 -13.81
C GLY A 162 4.00 -18.15 -14.72
N ASN A 163 4.80 -19.21 -14.66
CA ASN A 163 4.60 -20.45 -15.43
C ASN A 163 4.00 -21.59 -14.59
N HIS A 164 3.49 -21.30 -13.39
CA HIS A 164 2.95 -22.30 -12.48
C HIS A 164 1.44 -22.39 -12.57
N GLU A 165 0.91 -23.59 -12.36
CA GLU A 165 -0.54 -23.81 -12.21
C GLU A 165 -1.05 -23.08 -10.96
N PRO A 166 -2.27 -22.50 -10.99
CA PRO A 166 -2.84 -21.79 -9.85
C PRO A 166 -2.83 -22.57 -8.53
N GLU A 167 -3.02 -23.89 -8.57
CA GLU A 167 -3.03 -24.71 -7.36
C GLU A 167 -1.66 -24.82 -6.67
N ASN A 168 -0.57 -24.58 -7.40
CA ASN A 168 0.80 -24.58 -6.85
C ASN A 168 1.27 -23.18 -6.43
N VAL A 169 0.42 -22.16 -6.59
CA VAL A 169 0.67 -20.79 -6.14
C VAL A 169 -0.25 -20.48 -4.98
N ILE A 170 0.28 -19.95 -3.89
CA ILE A 170 -0.51 -19.55 -2.72
C ILE A 170 -0.36 -18.07 -2.40
N LEU A 171 -1.41 -17.46 -1.87
CA LEU A 171 -1.35 -16.20 -1.14
C LEU A 171 -1.11 -16.53 0.34
N LEU A 172 0.08 -16.24 0.86
CA LEU A 172 0.45 -16.59 2.23
C LEU A 172 0.16 -15.43 3.18
N GLU A 173 -0.53 -15.70 4.29
CA GLU A 173 -0.91 -14.70 5.29
C GLU A 173 -0.96 -15.31 6.72
N VAL A 174 -1.02 -14.46 7.74
CA VAL A 174 -1.38 -14.85 9.11
C VAL A 174 -2.90 -14.74 9.26
N GLU A 175 -3.56 -15.89 9.45
CA GLU A 175 -5.02 -15.99 9.64
C GLU A 175 -5.81 -15.16 8.62
N PRO A 176 -5.72 -15.50 7.31
CA PRO A 176 -6.25 -14.68 6.22
C PRO A 176 -7.74 -14.31 6.39
N GLU A 177 -8.54 -15.17 7.02
CA GLU A 177 -9.96 -14.95 7.26
C GLU A 177 -10.25 -13.82 8.26
N LYS A 178 -9.27 -13.44 9.09
CA LYS A 178 -9.38 -12.35 10.07
C LYS A 178 -8.89 -11.02 9.52
N GLN A 179 -8.29 -11.01 8.34
CA GLN A 179 -7.69 -9.80 7.79
C GLN A 179 -8.76 -8.82 7.30
N VAL A 180 -8.63 -7.56 7.73
CA VAL A 180 -9.54 -6.47 7.34
C VAL A 180 -9.58 -6.27 5.83
N THR A 181 -8.49 -6.60 5.13
CA THR A 181 -8.38 -6.52 3.68
C THR A 181 -8.77 -7.82 2.95
N GLY A 182 -9.43 -8.76 3.62
CA GLY A 182 -9.77 -10.09 3.08
C GLY A 182 -10.54 -10.10 1.76
N ILE A 183 -11.29 -9.03 1.44
CA ILE A 183 -11.94 -8.86 0.12
C ILE A 183 -10.94 -8.96 -1.04
N ASP A 184 -9.70 -8.52 -0.84
CA ASP A 184 -8.63 -8.61 -1.83
C ASP A 184 -8.16 -10.06 -2.05
N PHE A 185 -8.23 -10.89 -1.00
CA PHE A 185 -7.87 -12.30 -1.06
C PHE A 185 -8.95 -13.11 -1.76
N VAL A 186 -10.21 -12.84 -1.44
CA VAL A 186 -11.36 -13.47 -2.10
C VAL A 186 -11.38 -13.10 -3.59
N ALA A 187 -11.14 -11.83 -3.92
CA ALA A 187 -11.02 -11.38 -5.31
C ALA A 187 -9.83 -12.05 -6.03
N CYS A 188 -8.66 -12.12 -5.41
CA CYS A 188 -7.49 -12.82 -5.95
C CYS A 188 -7.81 -14.29 -6.27
N LYS A 189 -8.44 -15.00 -5.32
CA LYS A 189 -8.85 -16.40 -5.50
C LYS A 189 -9.86 -16.56 -6.64
N ALA A 190 -10.87 -15.70 -6.71
CA ALA A 190 -11.89 -15.76 -7.75
C ALA A 190 -11.33 -15.48 -9.15
N LEU A 191 -10.38 -14.55 -9.27
CA LEU A 191 -9.81 -14.11 -10.55
C LEU A 191 -8.65 -15.00 -11.02
N LEU A 192 -7.81 -15.48 -10.11
CA LEU A 192 -6.58 -16.19 -10.45
C LEU A 192 -6.58 -17.68 -10.07
N GLY A 193 -7.54 -18.14 -9.26
CA GLY A 193 -7.58 -19.51 -8.75
C GLY A 193 -6.57 -19.82 -7.63
N VAL A 194 -5.88 -18.79 -7.11
CA VAL A 194 -4.87 -18.89 -6.05
C VAL A 194 -5.53 -19.08 -4.69
N GLU A 195 -5.10 -20.07 -3.92
CA GLU A 195 -5.57 -20.27 -2.55
C GLU A 195 -4.88 -19.31 -1.59
N TYR A 196 -5.64 -18.69 -0.68
CA TYR A 196 -5.05 -17.97 0.46
C TYR A 196 -4.88 -18.94 1.64
N VAL A 197 -3.65 -19.05 2.14
CA VAL A 197 -3.24 -20.08 3.11
C VAL A 197 -2.62 -19.40 4.33
N CYS A 198 -3.03 -19.83 5.52
CA CYS A 198 -2.39 -19.39 6.75
C CYS A 198 -1.01 -20.02 6.90
N VAL A 199 -0.01 -19.26 7.35
CA VAL A 199 1.36 -19.79 7.59
C VAL A 199 1.40 -21.02 8.49
N SER A 200 0.46 -21.14 9.45
CA SER A 200 0.36 -22.32 10.34
C SER A 200 -0.17 -23.59 9.67
N LYS A 201 -0.65 -23.48 8.43
CA LYS A 201 -1.19 -24.59 7.64
C LYS A 201 -0.18 -25.14 6.64
N LEU A 202 0.98 -24.51 6.50
CA LEU A 202 2.05 -25.03 5.67
C LEU A 202 2.72 -26.24 6.34
N LYS A 203 2.99 -27.25 5.51
CA LYS A 203 3.72 -28.46 5.85
C LYS A 203 5.06 -28.46 5.14
N VAL A 204 6.08 -28.99 5.78
CA VAL A 204 7.44 -29.01 5.22
C VAL A 204 7.97 -30.44 5.19
N SER A 205 8.46 -30.87 4.03
CA SER A 205 9.21 -32.13 3.87
C SER A 205 10.56 -31.84 3.22
N GLY A 206 11.63 -31.85 4.02
CA GLY A 206 12.93 -31.36 3.56
C GLY A 206 12.86 -29.87 3.22
N LYS A 207 13.06 -29.52 1.94
CA LYS A 207 12.93 -28.16 1.41
C LYS A 207 11.60 -27.90 0.68
N ASP A 208 10.80 -28.95 0.47
CA ASP A 208 9.52 -28.83 -0.23
C ASP A 208 8.41 -28.41 0.73
N VAL A 209 7.58 -27.48 0.28
CA VAL A 209 6.49 -26.88 1.05
C VAL A 209 5.15 -27.35 0.47
N PHE A 210 4.21 -27.67 1.34
CA PHE A 210 2.89 -28.17 0.95
C PHE A 210 1.78 -27.48 1.73
N TYR A 211 0.58 -27.46 1.17
CA TYR A 211 -0.66 -27.17 1.89
C TYR A 211 -1.69 -28.27 1.62
N GLU A 212 -2.66 -28.41 2.52
CA GLU A 212 -3.73 -29.39 2.37
C GLU A 212 -4.96 -28.75 1.73
N LYS A 213 -5.52 -29.41 0.71
CA LYS A 213 -6.78 -29.04 0.07
C LYS A 213 -7.54 -30.31 -0.31
N ASP A 214 -8.78 -30.42 0.16
CA ASP A 214 -9.67 -31.56 -0.09
C ASP A 214 -9.01 -32.92 0.24
N GLY A 215 -8.24 -32.97 1.34
CA GLY A 215 -7.51 -34.16 1.79
C GLY A 215 -6.27 -34.51 0.97
N ARG A 216 -5.86 -33.67 0.01
CA ARG A 216 -4.64 -33.82 -0.78
C ARG A 216 -3.57 -32.84 -0.30
N LEU A 217 -2.33 -33.29 -0.22
CA LEU A 217 -1.17 -32.41 -0.08
C LEU A 217 -0.77 -31.89 -1.47
N ILE A 218 -0.84 -30.58 -1.65
CA ILE A 218 -0.47 -29.89 -2.88
C ILE A 218 0.86 -29.19 -2.64
N GLN A 219 1.83 -29.43 -3.52
CA GLN A 219 3.13 -28.78 -3.45
C GLN A 219 3.01 -27.30 -3.79
N VAL A 220 3.64 -26.46 -2.99
CA VAL A 220 3.74 -25.02 -3.23
C VAL A 220 5.01 -24.78 -4.03
N HIS A 221 4.88 -24.21 -5.22
CA HIS A 221 6.02 -23.79 -6.04
C HIS A 221 6.26 -22.29 -5.90
N ARG A 222 5.22 -21.50 -5.62
CA ARG A 222 5.33 -20.04 -5.57
C ARG A 222 4.48 -19.44 -4.47
N ILE A 223 5.05 -18.45 -3.76
CA ILE A 223 4.40 -17.79 -2.64
C ILE A 223 4.21 -16.31 -2.96
N PHE A 224 2.95 -15.90 -3.04
CA PHE A 224 2.51 -14.52 -3.02
C PHE A 224 2.40 -14.05 -1.57
N ASN A 225 3.43 -13.36 -1.07
CA ASN A 225 3.54 -13.05 0.35
C ASN A 225 2.67 -11.85 0.76
N ARG A 226 1.79 -12.06 1.73
CA ARG A 226 1.04 -11.02 2.46
C ARG A 226 1.34 -10.99 3.95
N VAL A 227 2.21 -11.86 4.45
CA VAL A 227 2.58 -11.86 5.88
C VAL A 227 3.36 -10.60 6.23
N ILE A 228 2.90 -9.91 7.28
CA ILE A 228 3.62 -8.82 7.95
C ILE A 228 4.37 -9.38 9.16
N PHE A 229 5.69 -9.20 9.20
CA PHE A 229 6.54 -9.81 10.22
C PHE A 229 6.28 -9.27 11.63
N ASP A 230 5.96 -7.99 11.78
CA ASP A 230 5.56 -7.40 13.07
C ASP A 230 4.37 -8.10 13.70
N GLU A 231 3.45 -8.60 12.87
CA GLU A 231 2.33 -9.42 13.32
C GLU A 231 2.81 -10.84 13.64
N LEU A 232 3.55 -11.46 12.72
CA LEU A 232 4.02 -12.85 12.87
C LEU A 232 4.88 -13.06 14.12
N ILE A 233 5.78 -12.13 14.44
CA ILE A 233 6.69 -12.20 15.61
C ILE A 233 5.90 -12.18 16.93
N ARG A 234 4.67 -11.65 16.93
CA ARG A 234 3.81 -11.64 18.12
C ARG A 234 2.93 -12.89 18.23
N ARG A 235 3.08 -13.85 17.32
CA ARG A 235 2.24 -15.03 17.18
C ARG A 235 2.98 -16.33 17.45
N ASP A 236 3.67 -16.38 18.59
CA ASP A 236 4.34 -17.60 19.09
C ASP A 236 3.34 -18.73 19.41
N ASP A 237 2.04 -18.42 19.48
CA ASP A 237 0.95 -19.38 19.65
C ASP A 237 0.68 -20.24 18.40
N LEU A 238 1.13 -19.80 17.22
CA LEU A 238 0.83 -20.51 15.98
C LEU A 238 1.71 -21.75 15.81
N PRO A 239 1.13 -22.95 15.63
CA PRO A 239 1.90 -24.13 15.25
C PRO A 239 2.45 -23.94 13.84
N ARG A 240 3.76 -24.07 13.65
CA ARG A 240 4.43 -23.82 12.37
C ARG A 240 5.47 -24.89 12.06
N GLU A 241 5.46 -25.34 10.81
CA GLU A 241 6.55 -26.12 10.20
C GLU A 241 7.35 -25.27 9.21
N PHE A 242 6.74 -24.20 8.70
CA PHE A 242 7.36 -23.23 7.80
C PHE A 242 7.91 -22.02 8.57
N PHE A 243 9.19 -21.70 8.36
CA PHE A 243 9.88 -20.58 8.97
C PHE A 243 10.59 -19.74 7.89
N PHE A 244 10.27 -18.45 7.82
CA PHE A 244 10.81 -17.55 6.79
C PHE A 244 12.34 -17.44 6.77
N THR A 245 13.03 -17.79 7.86
CA THR A 245 14.50 -17.78 7.95
C THR A 245 15.15 -19.01 7.35
N GLU A 246 14.36 -20.03 6.97
CA GLU A 246 14.82 -21.27 6.35
C GLU A 246 14.73 -21.19 4.82
N GLU A 247 15.55 -21.99 4.14
CA GLU A 247 15.57 -22.06 2.68
C GLU A 247 14.64 -23.17 2.16
N TYR A 248 13.73 -22.82 1.26
CA TYR A 248 12.75 -23.74 0.65
C TYR A 248 12.79 -23.69 -0.88
N ASN A 249 12.29 -24.76 -1.52
CA ASN A 249 12.14 -24.86 -2.97
C ASN A 249 10.90 -24.09 -3.46
N VAL A 250 10.85 -22.79 -3.17
CA VAL A 250 9.74 -21.92 -3.54
C VAL A 250 10.25 -20.63 -4.18
N GLU A 251 9.49 -20.14 -5.15
CA GLU A 251 9.70 -18.82 -5.73
C GLU A 251 8.88 -17.76 -4.97
N TRP A 252 9.47 -16.60 -4.70
CA TRP A 252 8.78 -15.49 -4.05
C TRP A 252 8.18 -14.50 -5.07
N ILE A 253 6.92 -14.12 -4.88
CA ILE A 253 6.30 -12.96 -5.55
C ILE A 253 6.17 -11.86 -4.50
N GLY A 254 7.06 -10.87 -4.57
CA GLY A 254 7.27 -9.92 -3.47
C GLY A 254 8.04 -10.57 -2.33
N HIS A 255 9.35 -10.75 -2.50
CA HIS A 255 10.21 -11.35 -1.48
C HIS A 255 10.16 -10.57 -0.15
N PRO A 256 9.99 -11.23 1.01
CA PRO A 256 9.70 -10.55 2.29
C PRO A 256 10.70 -9.47 2.71
N ASN A 257 11.99 -9.65 2.41
CA ASN A 257 13.02 -8.65 2.75
C ASN A 257 12.71 -7.25 2.16
N TRP A 258 12.03 -7.15 1.01
CA TRP A 258 11.71 -5.87 0.39
C TRP A 258 10.72 -5.03 1.19
N PHE A 259 9.92 -5.67 2.04
CA PHE A 259 9.06 -4.97 3.01
C PHE A 259 9.88 -4.11 3.97
N PHE A 260 11.06 -4.59 4.36
CA PHE A 260 11.97 -3.89 5.25
C PHE A 260 12.85 -2.89 4.52
N ARG A 261 13.41 -3.28 3.36
CA ARG A 261 14.30 -2.41 2.55
C ARG A 261 13.58 -1.18 2.02
N ILE A 262 12.35 -1.36 1.52
CA ILE A 262 11.51 -0.29 1.01
C ILE A 262 10.48 0.04 2.09
N SER A 263 10.90 0.88 3.01
CA SER A 263 10.16 1.26 4.22
C SER A 263 10.46 2.71 4.62
N LYS A 264 10.13 3.09 5.85
CA LYS A 264 10.53 4.39 6.43
C LYS A 264 12.05 4.60 6.38
N PHE A 265 12.83 3.52 6.40
CA PHE A 265 14.28 3.54 6.26
C PHE A 265 14.74 4.21 4.96
N THR A 266 13.95 4.11 3.89
CA THR A 266 14.29 4.68 2.59
C THR A 266 14.14 6.20 2.56
N LEU A 267 13.29 6.78 3.41
CA LEU A 267 12.91 8.20 3.31
C LEU A 267 14.10 9.18 3.38
N PRO A 268 15.11 9.01 4.26
CA PRO A 268 16.29 9.88 4.28
C PRO A 268 17.13 9.86 2.98
N LEU A 269 17.09 8.76 2.22
CA LEU A 269 17.84 8.59 0.96
C LEU A 269 17.22 9.38 -0.20
N LEU A 270 15.94 9.74 -0.08
CA LEU A 270 15.18 10.40 -1.14
C LEU A 270 15.38 11.92 -1.09
N LYS A 271 15.65 12.55 -2.23
CA LYS A 271 15.81 14.00 -2.38
C LYS A 271 14.92 14.50 -3.51
N SER A 272 13.84 15.16 -3.15
CA SER A 272 12.82 15.64 -4.09
C SER A 272 11.98 16.74 -3.43
N LYS A 273 11.41 17.64 -4.23
CA LYS A 273 10.40 18.61 -3.75
C LYS A 273 9.11 17.94 -3.28
N TYR A 274 8.88 16.68 -3.68
CA TYR A 274 7.75 15.88 -3.27
C TYR A 274 8.02 15.06 -2.01
N VAL A 275 9.25 15.06 -1.48
CA VAL A 275 9.62 14.28 -0.31
C VAL A 275 9.95 15.21 0.86
N PRO A 276 9.20 15.12 1.97
CA PRO A 276 9.52 15.90 3.16
C PRO A 276 10.91 15.55 3.65
N GLU A 277 11.66 16.57 4.05
CA GLU A 277 13.01 16.38 4.58
C GLU A 277 12.99 15.36 5.73
N SER A 278 13.79 14.32 5.58
CA SER A 278 13.88 13.20 6.51
C SER A 278 15.34 12.91 6.82
N ARG A 279 15.66 12.66 8.10
CA ARG A 279 17.01 12.31 8.55
C ARG A 279 16.91 11.22 9.62
N PHE A 280 17.89 10.32 9.67
CA PHE A 280 18.03 9.43 10.82
C PHE A 280 18.32 10.25 12.07
N LEU A 281 17.71 9.90 13.19
CA LEU A 281 17.88 10.63 14.44
C LEU A 281 19.33 10.50 14.96
N SER A 282 20.02 9.41 14.63
CA SER A 282 21.46 9.21 14.86
C SER A 282 22.34 10.25 14.17
N ASP A 283 21.92 10.77 13.02
CA ASP A 283 22.72 11.67 12.17
C ASP A 283 22.52 13.15 12.52
N ILE A 284 21.64 13.44 13.49
CA ILE A 284 21.31 14.81 13.90
C ILE A 284 22.15 15.19 15.12
N GLU A 285 23.22 15.93 14.88
CA GLU A 285 24.07 16.49 15.95
C GLU A 285 23.36 17.58 16.76
N THR A 286 22.69 18.50 16.06
CA THR A 286 21.92 19.59 16.68
C THR A 286 20.45 19.46 16.31
N LEU A 287 19.61 19.21 17.30
CA LEU A 287 18.17 19.08 17.10
C LEU A 287 17.53 20.42 16.69
N PRO A 288 16.54 20.42 15.79
CA PRO A 288 15.82 21.64 15.39
C PRO A 288 15.13 22.32 16.59
N GLU A 289 15.10 23.65 16.60
CA GLU A 289 14.36 24.41 17.61
C GLU A 289 12.84 24.37 17.37
N ASP A 290 12.41 24.22 16.12
CA ASP A 290 11.02 24.23 15.69
C ASP A 290 10.39 22.82 15.62
N LEU A 291 10.55 22.02 16.69
CA LEU A 291 10.08 20.62 16.75
C LEU A 291 8.59 20.43 16.41
N HIS A 292 7.77 21.47 16.58
CA HIS A 292 6.36 21.46 16.16
C HIS A 292 6.15 21.21 14.65
N ASN A 293 7.16 21.43 13.81
CA ASN A 293 7.16 21.18 12.36
C ASN A 293 7.72 19.81 11.97
N TYR A 294 7.94 18.92 12.93
CA TYR A 294 8.51 17.59 12.68
C TYR A 294 7.60 16.48 13.19
N VAL A 295 7.77 15.28 12.65
CA VAL A 295 7.23 14.03 13.17
C VAL A 295 8.37 13.08 13.41
N LEU A 296 8.29 12.34 14.52
CA LEU A 296 9.21 11.26 14.81
C LEU A 296 8.58 9.94 14.39
N LYS A 297 9.30 9.14 13.59
CA LYS A 297 8.83 7.85 13.10
C LYS A 297 9.80 6.73 13.50
N PRO A 298 9.34 5.67 14.18
CA PRO A 298 10.14 4.46 14.38
C PRO A 298 10.27 3.69 13.06
N LEU A 299 11.45 3.16 12.78
CA LEU A 299 11.73 2.42 11.53
C LEU A 299 10.97 1.09 11.44
N TYR A 300 10.93 0.34 12.54
CA TYR A 300 10.29 -0.98 12.62
C TYR A 300 8.87 -0.92 13.16
N SER A 301 8.10 0.05 12.67
CA SER A 301 6.70 0.20 13.04
C SER A 301 5.82 0.41 11.80
N PHE A 302 4.74 -0.35 11.71
CA PHE A 302 3.83 -0.31 10.56
C PHE A 302 2.44 0.23 10.93
N ALA A 303 1.70 0.64 9.90
CA ALA A 303 0.36 1.23 10.00
C ALA A 303 0.25 2.46 10.93
N GLY A 304 1.32 3.25 11.04
CA GLY A 304 1.37 4.48 11.83
C GLY A 304 1.52 4.27 13.35
N THR A 305 1.73 3.02 13.80
CA THR A 305 1.97 2.72 15.21
C THR A 305 3.27 3.38 15.67
N GLY A 306 3.28 4.07 16.82
CA GLY A 306 4.48 4.68 17.39
C GLY A 306 4.94 6.00 16.74
N VAL A 307 4.21 6.52 15.74
CA VAL A 307 4.51 7.85 15.16
C VAL A 307 4.11 8.94 16.15
N ILE A 308 5.06 9.82 16.50
CA ILE A 308 4.83 10.96 17.39
C ILE A 308 4.73 12.23 16.54
N ILE A 309 3.52 12.78 16.43
CA ILE A 309 3.25 13.97 15.62
C ILE A 309 3.56 15.23 16.40
N ASN A 310 3.17 15.31 17.67
CA ASN A 310 3.38 16.49 18.49
C ASN A 310 4.54 16.24 19.44
N LEU A 311 5.75 16.14 18.88
CA LEU A 311 6.94 15.90 19.68
C LEU A 311 7.39 17.17 20.43
N ASN A 312 7.95 16.94 21.59
CA ASN A 312 8.68 17.91 22.37
C ASN A 312 10.14 17.42 22.55
N ARG A 313 10.95 18.21 23.26
CA ARG A 313 12.36 17.87 23.46
C ARG A 313 12.58 16.59 24.27
N TYR A 314 11.74 16.34 25.27
CA TYR A 314 11.81 15.14 26.10
C TYR A 314 11.55 13.86 25.29
N ASP A 315 10.64 13.88 24.32
CA ASP A 315 10.39 12.74 23.44
C ASP A 315 11.63 12.32 22.65
N LEU A 316 12.52 13.27 22.31
CA LEU A 316 13.76 12.99 21.59
C LEU A 316 14.92 12.59 22.52
N ASP A 317 15.02 13.24 23.67
CA ASP A 317 16.09 13.00 24.64
C ASP A 317 15.90 11.64 25.37
N SER A 318 14.68 11.10 25.41
CA SER A 318 14.36 9.80 26.00
C SER A 318 14.63 8.59 25.10
N ILE A 319 14.99 8.82 23.83
CA ILE A 319 15.30 7.74 22.88
C ILE A 319 16.75 7.32 23.05
N GLU A 320 16.96 6.14 23.63
CA GLU A 320 18.28 5.53 23.74
C GLU A 320 18.77 5.03 22.38
N ASP A 321 17.89 4.39 21.61
CA ASP A 321 18.20 3.74 20.35
C ASP A 321 17.87 4.63 19.14
N ARG A 322 18.70 5.67 18.95
CA ARG A 322 18.46 6.73 17.96
C ARG A 322 18.60 6.26 16.50
N GLU A 323 19.33 5.17 16.25
CA GLU A 323 19.49 4.61 14.90
C GLU A 323 18.18 4.05 14.33
N ASN A 324 17.23 3.69 15.20
CA ASN A 324 15.95 3.11 14.81
C ASN A 324 14.80 4.11 14.63
N TYR A 325 15.13 5.40 14.51
CA TYR A 325 14.18 6.48 14.31
C TYR A 325 14.60 7.44 13.20
N ILE A 326 13.61 7.99 12.51
CA ILE A 326 13.79 9.16 11.64
C ILE A 326 13.01 10.35 12.18
N LEU A 327 13.61 11.53 12.03
CA LEU A 327 12.94 12.81 12.19
C LEU A 327 12.59 13.35 10.80
N GLN A 328 11.30 13.57 10.54
CA GLN A 328 10.80 14.02 9.24
C GLN A 328 10.00 15.32 9.39
N ARG A 329 10.14 16.26 8.44
CA ARG A 329 9.28 17.45 8.36
C ARG A 329 7.80 17.05 8.24
N LYS A 330 6.93 17.70 9.01
CA LYS A 330 5.48 17.50 8.96
C LYS A 330 4.94 17.81 7.56
N VAL A 331 3.94 17.03 7.19
CA VAL A 331 3.15 17.23 5.98
C VAL A 331 1.76 17.68 6.39
N GLU A 332 1.35 18.87 5.93
CA GLU A 332 0.01 19.38 6.19
C GLU A 332 -0.93 19.04 5.04
N TYR A 333 -1.82 18.08 5.27
CA TYR A 333 -2.82 17.67 4.31
C TYR A 333 -3.87 18.75 4.12
N ALA A 334 -4.12 19.12 2.87
CA ALA A 334 -5.16 20.08 2.54
C ALA A 334 -6.53 19.38 2.39
N GLY A 335 -7.59 20.05 2.84
CA GLY A 335 -8.98 19.64 2.57
C GLY A 335 -9.34 19.89 1.10
N VAL A 336 -8.86 19.02 0.20
CA VAL A 336 -8.90 19.22 -1.25
C VAL A 336 -10.08 18.53 -1.94
N VAL A 337 -10.84 17.71 -1.22
CA VAL A 337 -12.04 17.05 -1.73
C VAL A 337 -13.26 17.71 -1.09
N PRO A 338 -13.90 18.69 -1.75
CA PRO A 338 -15.19 19.22 -1.32
C PRO A 338 -16.22 18.11 -1.21
N THR A 339 -16.81 17.99 -0.02
CA THR A 339 -17.89 17.06 0.31
C THR A 339 -19.10 17.90 0.75
N PRO A 340 -20.31 17.32 0.85
CA PRO A 340 -21.50 18.01 1.36
C PRO A 340 -21.36 18.57 2.78
N ASP A 341 -20.36 18.13 3.54
CA ASP A 341 -20.01 18.62 4.86
C ASP A 341 -18.67 19.40 4.88
N VAL A 342 -17.72 19.04 5.74
CA VAL A 342 -16.37 19.65 5.78
C VAL A 342 -15.50 19.00 4.71
N PRO A 343 -14.71 19.73 3.89
CA PRO A 343 -13.84 19.13 2.89
C PRO A 343 -12.95 17.99 3.44
N ALA A 344 -12.90 16.87 2.72
CA ALA A 344 -12.01 15.76 3.06
C ALA A 344 -10.56 16.03 2.61
N LYS A 345 -9.62 15.54 3.42
CA LYS A 345 -8.22 15.37 3.05
C LYS A 345 -8.09 14.12 2.20
N CYS A 346 -7.12 14.14 1.29
CA CYS A 346 -6.88 13.04 0.36
C CYS A 346 -5.44 12.59 0.45
N GLU A 347 -5.26 11.28 0.44
CA GLU A 347 -4.00 10.63 0.17
C GLU A 347 -4.17 9.73 -1.06
N ILE A 348 -3.19 9.70 -1.95
CA ILE A 348 -3.19 8.88 -3.16
C ILE A 348 -1.98 7.95 -3.09
N ARG A 349 -2.25 6.65 -3.03
CA ARG A 349 -1.28 5.56 -3.15
C ARG A 349 -1.17 5.17 -4.62
N MET A 350 0.01 5.34 -5.20
CA MET A 350 0.33 4.86 -6.54
C MET A 350 0.77 3.39 -6.42
N LEU A 351 0.13 2.50 -7.18
CA LEU A 351 0.39 1.06 -7.18
C LEU A 351 1.21 0.68 -8.41
N MET A 352 2.33 -0.01 -8.21
CA MET A 352 3.29 -0.31 -9.26
C MET A 352 3.70 -1.78 -9.24
N LEU A 353 3.93 -2.34 -10.43
CA LEU A 353 4.51 -3.67 -10.61
C LEU A 353 5.91 -3.55 -11.19
N TRP A 354 6.84 -4.31 -10.62
CA TRP A 354 8.20 -4.45 -11.14
C TRP A 354 8.41 -5.91 -11.52
N GLU A 355 8.11 -6.21 -12.78
CA GLU A 355 8.20 -7.55 -13.32
C GLU A 355 9.67 -7.99 -13.44
N GLN A 356 9.94 -9.28 -13.18
CA GLN A 356 11.29 -9.83 -13.29
C GLN A 356 11.85 -9.63 -14.70
N GLY A 357 13.11 -9.20 -14.78
CA GLY A 357 13.77 -8.93 -16.07
C GLY A 357 13.46 -7.56 -16.66
N THR A 358 12.61 -6.75 -16.03
CA THR A 358 12.38 -5.35 -16.44
C THR A 358 13.26 -4.38 -15.67
N ALA A 359 13.67 -3.30 -16.31
CA ALA A 359 14.62 -2.35 -15.73
C ALA A 359 14.01 -1.48 -14.61
N ARG A 360 12.68 -1.24 -14.65
CA ARG A 360 11.99 -0.29 -13.77
C ARG A 360 10.56 -0.76 -13.48
N PRO A 361 10.00 -0.40 -12.31
CA PRO A 361 8.58 -0.58 -12.03
C PRO A 361 7.71 0.26 -12.96
N VAL A 362 6.49 -0.21 -13.23
CA VAL A 362 5.45 0.53 -13.96
C VAL A 362 4.26 0.81 -13.05
N ILE A 363 3.72 2.03 -13.12
CA ILE A 363 2.47 2.38 -12.44
C ILE A 363 1.32 1.67 -13.15
N VAL A 364 0.49 0.95 -12.40
CA VAL A 364 -0.62 0.14 -12.95
C VAL A 364 -1.98 0.56 -12.44
N ASN A 365 -2.08 0.97 -11.17
CA ASN A 365 -3.35 1.30 -10.52
C ASN A 365 -3.10 2.34 -9.40
N ASN A 366 -4.15 2.77 -8.71
CA ASN A 366 -4.05 3.64 -7.55
C ASN A 366 -5.08 3.28 -6.48
N LEU A 367 -4.85 3.79 -5.27
CA LEU A 367 -5.78 3.75 -4.15
C LEU A 367 -5.87 5.16 -3.58
N ALA A 368 -7.08 5.65 -3.31
CA ALA A 368 -7.28 6.89 -2.59
C ALA A 368 -7.75 6.62 -1.16
N ARG A 369 -7.22 7.35 -0.17
CA ARG A 369 -7.71 7.35 1.22
C ARG A 369 -8.24 8.72 1.56
N LEU A 370 -9.50 8.79 2.00
CA LEU A 370 -10.13 10.02 2.46
C LEU A 370 -10.22 10.05 3.99
N SER A 371 -9.93 11.20 4.56
CA SER A 371 -10.01 11.43 6.01
C SER A 371 -10.47 12.86 6.32
N LYS A 372 -10.99 13.08 7.54
CA LYS A 372 -11.18 14.43 8.08
C LYS A 372 -10.25 14.73 9.27
N GLY A 373 -9.55 13.72 9.78
CA GLY A 373 -8.64 13.85 10.92
C GLY A 373 -7.27 14.43 10.56
N GLU A 374 -6.42 14.62 11.56
CA GLU A 374 -5.00 14.90 11.35
C GLU A 374 -4.24 13.66 10.85
N MET A 375 -4.63 12.46 11.30
CA MET A 375 -4.07 11.18 10.84
C MET A 375 -4.97 10.50 9.80
N VAL A 376 -4.33 9.96 8.76
CA VAL A 376 -4.96 9.09 7.75
C VAL A 376 -4.92 7.65 8.28
N GLY A 377 -6.09 7.05 8.52
CA GLY A 377 -6.19 5.68 9.05
C GLY A 377 -7.62 5.31 9.46
N VAL A 378 -7.97 4.03 9.33
CA VAL A 378 -9.34 3.50 9.57
C VAL A 378 -9.82 3.75 11.01
N ARG A 379 -8.89 3.76 11.99
CA ARG A 379 -9.22 3.93 13.42
C ARG A 379 -9.68 5.35 13.81
N TYR A 380 -9.24 6.39 13.12
CA TYR A 380 -9.45 7.79 13.53
C TYR A 380 -10.69 8.47 12.92
N ASN A 381 -11.45 7.75 12.07
CA ASN A 381 -12.55 8.32 11.28
C ASN A 381 -13.86 7.50 11.41
N LYS A 382 -13.99 6.62 12.41
CA LYS A 382 -15.08 5.65 12.50
C LYS A 382 -16.50 6.27 12.46
N ASP A 383 -16.66 7.47 13.01
CA ASP A 383 -17.95 8.17 13.10
C ASP A 383 -18.10 9.31 12.08
N LYS A 384 -17.22 9.38 11.07
CA LYS A 384 -17.23 10.44 10.06
C LYS A 384 -17.73 9.90 8.71
N THR A 385 -18.37 10.76 7.94
CA THR A 385 -18.78 10.51 6.55
C THR A 385 -17.73 11.08 5.59
N TRP A 386 -17.74 10.62 4.34
CA TRP A 386 -16.82 11.01 3.28
C TRP A 386 -15.35 10.70 3.61
N VAL A 387 -15.15 9.51 4.16
CA VAL A 387 -13.85 8.97 4.61
C VAL A 387 -13.74 7.50 4.21
N GLY A 388 -12.55 6.93 4.33
CA GLY A 388 -12.31 5.51 4.08
C GLY A 388 -11.54 5.25 2.78
N GLY A 389 -11.55 4.00 2.35
CA GLY A 389 -10.88 3.54 1.14
C GLY A 389 -11.67 3.90 -0.11
N SER A 390 -10.98 4.39 -1.13
CA SER A 390 -11.55 4.85 -2.39
C SER A 390 -10.54 4.67 -3.52
N VAL A 391 -10.86 5.18 -4.71
CA VAL A 391 -10.01 5.16 -5.90
C VAL A 391 -10.02 6.53 -6.58
N GLY A 392 -8.90 6.87 -7.21
CA GLY A 392 -8.74 8.04 -8.06
C GLY A 392 -9.07 7.74 -9.51
N PHE A 393 -9.85 8.62 -10.14
CA PHE A 393 -10.08 8.69 -11.57
C PHE A 393 -9.28 9.85 -12.18
N PHE A 394 -8.48 9.52 -13.17
CA PHE A 394 -7.54 10.39 -13.88
C PHE A 394 -8.03 10.56 -15.31
N GLU A 395 -7.92 11.75 -15.87
CA GLU A 395 -8.23 11.96 -17.28
C GLU A 395 -7.29 11.13 -18.16
N LYS A 396 -7.84 10.44 -19.17
CA LYS A 396 -7.07 9.70 -20.17
C LYS A 396 -6.16 10.69 -20.92
N GLY A 397 -4.91 10.26 -21.13
CA GLY A 397 -3.86 11.05 -21.79
C GLY A 397 -4.02 11.01 -23.30
#